data_AF-A0A534P7T7-F1
#
_entry.id   AF-A0A534P7T7-F1
#
_cell.length_a   1.000
_cell.length_b   1.000
_cell.length_c   1.000
_cell.angle_alpha   90.00
_cell.angle_beta   90.00
_cell.angle_gamma   90.00
#
_symmetry.space_group_name_H-M   'P 1'
#
loop_
_entity.id
_entity.type
_entity.pdbx_description
1 polymer ?
#
loop_
_entity_poly.entity_id
_entity_poly.type
_entity_poly.pdbx_seq_one_letter_code
_entity_poly.pdbx_strand_id
1 'polypeptide(L)'
;MSRRFAWLPPALAMAPYAALCLSFAGTVPIFDAREYTDCVETAVRVGSFPGSYNCAGHPTAVWAWLVSSLLWMAPDKYWPLVVASVALGLAALWAFFDLLRALFPQSEIESALLTACLGAFPVVVSGTVDLNPDHGVLVFFLLALRAIVRERPRQAALFGLALVFTKEPGVLLYALATGLWALILVARREGTVPEKLRRLARAWPLSLPLAAFGGFMVFRSRGGVDPLWHNFGHVSLLDTFTTFRLLDQSFIGQLLGIFVLQFAWLATLLALPRWIRMAVRAALALGPGQPPALFYFDALLFAATLLLTRYQTFLNLRYYVAAYPLLLVCAFAGLRELSPARLPRLTTLGVLAVLFFASALRTVDPVSKAAMGTIRFGEHEMLDMTSLTHECCGHGRDQLCYNLEHLHLHPLENLLLDDLHARQSARVLASAALGEHHTVGRLDLKTWRRTLAHEDTVLPRVFIADDLDEGQRPPNVVFIRFFFVDNAPDEARIRRLYDEVGEKTYDIHGYRLTAVDYRLREPPGNPLAPRAVVR
;
A
#
# COMPACT_ATOMS: atom_id res chain seq x y z
N MET A 1 -19.70 14.54 29.34
CA MET A 1 -19.55 13.09 29.55
C MET A 1 -18.58 12.86 30.69
N SER A 2 -18.89 11.97 31.63
CA SER A 2 -17.95 11.61 32.70
C SER A 2 -16.67 11.03 32.07
N ARG A 3 -15.50 11.27 32.68
CA ARG A 3 -14.20 10.75 32.21
C ARG A 3 -14.17 9.22 32.03
N ARG A 4 -15.18 8.50 32.55
CA ARG A 4 -15.29 7.03 32.51
C ARG A 4 -15.52 6.45 31.10
N PHE A 5 -15.97 7.24 30.12
CA PHE A 5 -16.26 6.76 28.75
C PHE A 5 -15.52 7.51 27.63
N ALA A 6 -14.44 8.24 27.95
CA ALA A 6 -13.70 9.02 26.94
C ALA A 6 -13.01 8.15 25.86
N TRP A 7 -12.91 6.83 26.09
CA TRP A 7 -12.36 5.85 25.15
C TRP A 7 -13.38 5.28 24.18
N LEU A 8 -14.69 5.45 24.43
CA LEU A 8 -15.75 4.81 23.64
C LEU A 8 -15.84 5.37 22.21
N PRO A 9 -15.82 6.70 21.96
CA PRO A 9 -15.90 7.23 20.60
C PRO A 9 -14.78 6.73 19.66
N PRO A 10 -13.48 6.79 20.04
CA PRO A 10 -12.42 6.28 19.16
C PRO A 10 -12.49 4.76 19.00
N ALA A 11 -12.89 4.00 20.03
CA ALA A 11 -13.05 2.55 19.91
C ALA A 11 -14.11 2.17 18.85
N LEU A 12 -15.26 2.85 18.88
CA LEU A 12 -16.32 2.65 17.87
C LEU A 12 -15.88 3.07 16.46
N ALA A 13 -15.10 4.15 16.34
CA ALA A 13 -14.56 4.60 15.06
C ALA A 13 -13.54 3.63 14.44
N MET A 14 -12.78 2.91 15.26
CA MET A 14 -11.74 1.98 14.82
C MET A 14 -12.25 0.56 14.60
N ALA A 15 -13.40 0.19 15.16
CA ALA A 15 -13.94 -1.17 15.03
C ALA A 15 -14.20 -1.59 13.57
N PRO A 16 -14.76 -0.75 12.68
CA PRO A 16 -14.93 -1.10 11.27
C PRO A 16 -13.60 -1.39 10.55
N TYR A 17 -12.53 -0.65 10.86
CA TYR A 17 -11.20 -0.90 10.31
C TYR A 17 -10.69 -2.30 10.67
N ALA A 18 -10.76 -2.66 11.96
CA ALA A 18 -10.33 -3.99 12.39
C ALA A 18 -11.19 -5.09 11.76
N ALA A 19 -12.52 -4.90 11.69
CA ALA A 19 -13.43 -5.87 11.08
C ALA A 19 -13.15 -6.07 9.58
N LEU A 20 -12.94 -4.98 8.82
CA LEU A 20 -12.58 -5.04 7.41
C LEU A 20 -11.28 -5.83 7.21
N CYS A 21 -10.21 -5.46 7.92
CA CYS A 21 -8.90 -6.09 7.73
C CYS A 21 -8.89 -7.56 8.17
N LEU A 22 -9.49 -7.88 9.32
CA LEU A 22 -9.47 -9.24 9.87
C LEU A 22 -10.35 -10.22 9.09
N SER A 23 -11.35 -9.73 8.33
CA SER A 23 -12.18 -10.57 7.46
C SER A 23 -11.37 -11.25 6.35
N PHE A 24 -10.18 -10.72 6.03
CA PHE A 24 -9.28 -11.26 5.02
C PHE A 24 -8.01 -11.88 5.61
N ALA A 25 -7.91 -12.06 6.94
CA ALA A 25 -6.71 -12.61 7.57
C ALA A 25 -6.40 -14.07 7.16
N GLY A 26 -7.38 -14.76 6.56
CA GLY A 26 -7.22 -16.13 6.05
C GLY A 26 -6.71 -16.22 4.61
N THR A 27 -6.48 -15.11 3.91
CA THR A 27 -5.95 -15.14 2.55
C THR A 27 -4.47 -15.52 2.53
N VAL A 28 -4.01 -15.98 1.37
CA VAL A 28 -2.58 -16.10 1.06
C VAL A 28 -2.18 -14.84 0.31
N PRO A 29 -1.12 -14.13 0.75
CA PRO A 29 -0.66 -12.92 0.09
C PRO A 29 -0.14 -13.22 -1.31
N ILE A 30 -0.27 -12.23 -2.20
CA ILE A 30 0.22 -12.24 -3.58
C ILE A 30 1.08 -10.98 -3.81
N PHE A 31 1.74 -10.89 -4.96
CA PHE A 31 2.56 -9.74 -5.35
C PHE A 31 3.61 -9.35 -4.30
N ASP A 32 3.90 -8.05 -4.10
CA ASP A 32 4.91 -7.62 -3.13
C ASP A 32 4.60 -8.10 -1.70
N ALA A 33 3.32 -8.25 -1.31
CA ALA A 33 3.00 -8.75 0.02
C ALA A 33 3.48 -10.18 0.24
N ARG A 34 3.53 -11.00 -0.82
CA ARG A 34 4.15 -12.33 -0.72
C ARG A 34 5.66 -12.22 -0.55
N GLU A 35 6.33 -11.35 -1.29
CA GLU A 35 7.78 -11.11 -1.15
C GLU A 35 8.14 -10.67 0.27
N TYR A 36 7.40 -9.70 0.84
CA TYR A 36 7.62 -9.25 2.22
C TYR A 36 7.30 -10.35 3.23
N THR A 37 6.27 -11.17 3.00
CA THR A 37 5.93 -12.32 3.84
C THR A 37 7.06 -13.34 3.88
N ASP A 38 7.56 -13.77 2.71
CA ASP A 38 8.65 -14.73 2.60
C ASP A 38 9.94 -14.20 3.26
N CYS A 39 10.21 -12.89 3.13
CA CYS A 39 11.33 -12.24 3.82
C CYS A 39 11.20 -12.30 5.34
N VAL A 40 10.03 -11.93 5.91
CA VAL A 40 9.86 -11.93 7.38
C VAL A 40 9.87 -13.35 7.96
N GLU A 41 9.29 -14.33 7.25
CA GLU A 41 9.36 -15.74 7.63
C GLU A 41 10.81 -16.23 7.67
N THR A 42 11.60 -15.86 6.65
CA THR A 42 13.03 -16.18 6.60
C THR A 42 13.80 -15.49 7.74
N ALA A 43 13.53 -14.21 7.99
CA ALA A 43 14.19 -13.45 9.07
C ALA A 43 13.93 -14.06 10.45
N VAL A 44 12.70 -14.51 10.71
CA VAL A 44 12.34 -15.20 11.97
C VAL A 44 13.06 -16.54 12.10
N ARG A 45 13.22 -17.31 11.01
CA ARG A 45 13.91 -18.61 11.01
C ARG A 45 15.43 -18.49 11.20
N VAL A 46 16.07 -17.50 10.57
CA VAL A 46 17.53 -17.30 10.62
C VAL A 46 17.99 -16.62 11.92
N GLY A 47 17.09 -15.88 12.59
CA GLY A 47 17.33 -15.25 13.88
C GLY A 47 17.41 -13.71 13.82
N SER A 48 17.43 -13.10 15.02
CA SER A 48 17.12 -11.67 15.24
C SER A 48 18.22 -10.66 14.85
N PHE A 49 19.07 -10.95 13.87
CA PHE A 49 20.02 -9.93 13.42
C PHE A 49 19.24 -8.80 12.72
N PRO A 50 19.37 -7.51 13.10
CA PRO A 50 18.54 -6.45 12.52
C PRO A 50 18.58 -6.36 10.98
N GLY A 51 19.70 -6.77 10.38
CA GLY A 51 19.85 -6.84 8.92
C GLY A 51 19.01 -7.91 8.21
N SER A 52 18.59 -8.98 8.90
CA SER A 52 17.74 -10.02 8.29
C SER A 52 16.32 -9.53 8.01
N TYR A 53 15.89 -8.48 8.70
CA TYR A 53 14.59 -7.83 8.54
C TYR A 53 14.60 -6.70 7.50
N ASN A 54 15.68 -6.53 6.73
CA ASN A 54 15.73 -5.63 5.57
C ASN A 54 15.28 -6.39 4.32
N CYS A 55 14.01 -6.23 3.98
CA CYS A 55 13.33 -6.94 2.90
C CYS A 55 13.39 -6.16 1.59
N ALA A 56 13.55 -6.87 0.48
CA ALA A 56 13.59 -6.30 -0.87
C ALA A 56 14.60 -5.13 -1.02
N GLY A 57 15.68 -5.13 -0.25
CA GLY A 57 16.70 -4.06 -0.27
C GLY A 57 16.32 -2.77 0.49
N HIS A 58 15.14 -2.72 1.10
CA HIS A 58 14.66 -1.58 1.88
C HIS A 58 15.08 -1.65 3.36
N PRO A 59 15.21 -0.50 4.06
CA PRO A 59 15.53 -0.47 5.49
C PRO A 59 14.28 -0.78 6.33
N THR A 60 13.71 -1.98 6.19
CA THR A 60 12.40 -2.37 6.78
C THR A 60 12.50 -2.93 8.20
N ALA A 61 13.69 -2.95 8.79
CA ALA A 61 14.01 -3.72 9.99
C ALA A 61 13.00 -3.58 11.14
N VAL A 62 12.59 -2.35 11.49
CA VAL A 62 11.73 -2.12 12.65
C VAL A 62 10.28 -2.56 12.37
N TRP A 63 9.76 -2.21 11.20
CA TRP A 63 8.42 -2.63 10.79
C TRP A 63 8.31 -4.15 10.66
N ALA A 64 9.27 -4.77 9.97
CA ALA A 64 9.30 -6.20 9.71
C ALA A 64 9.44 -7.00 11.02
N TRP A 65 10.24 -6.52 11.98
CA TRP A 65 10.33 -7.13 13.32
C TRP A 65 9.00 -7.03 14.10
N LEU A 66 8.32 -5.89 14.06
CA LEU A 66 7.06 -5.71 14.78
C LEU A 66 5.93 -6.53 14.17
N VAL A 67 5.83 -6.59 12.85
CA VAL A 67 4.73 -7.31 12.17
C VAL A 67 4.89 -8.84 12.26
N SER A 68 6.12 -9.33 12.38
CA SER A 68 6.42 -10.74 12.60
C SER A 68 6.37 -11.19 14.06
N SER A 69 6.11 -10.26 15.00
CA SER A 69 6.13 -10.54 16.45
C SER A 69 5.14 -11.60 16.94
N LEU A 70 4.11 -11.91 16.14
CA LEU A 70 3.11 -12.94 16.43
C LEU A 70 3.31 -14.22 15.60
N LEU A 71 4.28 -14.25 14.68
CA LEU A 71 4.43 -15.35 13.73
C LEU A 71 4.71 -16.69 14.43
N TRP A 72 5.39 -16.66 15.59
CA TRP A 72 5.63 -17.85 16.43
C TRP A 72 4.34 -18.55 16.91
N MET A 73 3.19 -17.87 16.91
CA MET A 73 1.90 -18.47 17.30
C MET A 73 1.36 -19.42 16.23
N ALA A 74 1.65 -19.15 14.95
CA ALA A 74 1.24 -19.95 13.82
C ALA A 74 2.15 -19.65 12.60
N PRO A 75 3.35 -20.24 12.54
CA PRO A 75 4.41 -19.85 11.60
C PRO A 75 4.09 -20.12 10.13
N ASP A 76 3.07 -20.96 9.86
CA ASP A 76 2.64 -21.34 8.51
C ASP A 76 1.30 -20.70 8.12
N LYS A 77 0.86 -19.68 8.86
CA LYS A 77 -0.40 -18.98 8.65
C LYS A 77 -0.16 -17.49 8.47
N TYR A 78 -0.96 -16.87 7.60
CA TYR A 78 -0.85 -15.44 7.32
C TYR A 78 -1.48 -14.56 8.41
N TRP A 79 -2.53 -15.07 9.07
CA TRP A 79 -3.31 -14.30 10.04
C TRP A 79 -2.50 -13.64 11.17
N PRO A 80 -1.39 -14.20 11.71
CA PRO A 80 -0.62 -13.53 12.76
C PRO A 80 0.01 -12.22 12.27
N LEU A 81 0.48 -12.19 11.02
CA LEU A 81 1.05 -10.99 10.39
C LEU A 81 -0.04 -9.93 10.20
N VAL A 82 -1.23 -10.34 9.75
CA VAL A 82 -2.38 -9.44 9.60
C VAL A 82 -2.84 -8.89 10.95
N VAL A 83 -2.91 -9.72 12.00
CA VAL A 83 -3.27 -9.27 13.36
C VAL A 83 -2.27 -8.25 13.89
N ALA A 84 -0.96 -8.49 13.72
CA ALA A 84 0.07 -7.53 14.11
C ALA A 84 -0.02 -6.22 13.30
N SER A 85 -0.24 -6.32 11.99
CA SER A 85 -0.44 -5.18 11.09
C SER A 85 -1.67 -4.34 11.49
N VAL A 86 -2.79 -4.99 11.84
CA VAL A 86 -4.01 -4.35 12.35
C VAL A 86 -3.74 -3.68 13.70
N ALA A 87 -3.00 -4.31 14.61
CA ALA A 87 -2.66 -3.71 15.89
C ALA A 87 -1.82 -2.42 15.73
N LEU A 88 -0.85 -2.42 14.80
CA LEU A 88 -0.09 -1.23 14.43
C LEU A 88 -1.01 -0.15 13.83
N GLY A 89 -1.93 -0.53 12.93
CA GLY A 89 -2.89 0.40 12.35
C GLY A 89 -3.84 1.01 13.38
N LEU A 90 -4.32 0.24 14.36
CA LEU A 90 -5.12 0.75 15.48
C LEU A 90 -4.33 1.77 16.31
N ALA A 91 -3.04 1.54 16.54
CA ALA A 91 -2.17 2.53 17.19
C ALA A 91 -2.04 3.83 16.37
N ALA A 92 -1.96 3.71 15.04
CA ALA A 92 -1.93 4.86 14.13
C ALA A 92 -3.25 5.66 14.15
N LEU A 93 -4.39 4.96 14.10
CA LEU A 93 -5.73 5.57 14.16
C LEU A 93 -5.98 6.26 15.51
N TRP A 94 -5.56 5.64 16.61
CA TRP A 94 -5.58 6.28 17.92
C TRP A 94 -4.71 7.54 17.95
N ALA A 95 -3.51 7.49 17.37
CA ALA A 95 -2.65 8.66 17.31
C ALA A 95 -3.24 9.78 16.46
N PHE A 96 -3.90 9.44 15.36
CA PHE A 96 -4.64 10.38 14.53
C PHE A 96 -5.81 11.03 15.29
N PHE A 97 -6.60 10.24 16.03
CA PHE A 97 -7.66 10.75 16.89
C PHE A 97 -7.12 11.75 17.94
N ASP A 98 -6.06 11.39 18.65
CA ASP A 98 -5.45 12.27 19.67
C ASP A 98 -4.79 13.52 19.06
N LEU A 99 -4.26 13.40 17.84
CA LEU A 99 -3.74 14.53 17.07
C LEU A 99 -4.87 15.49 16.68
N LEU A 100 -5.98 15.00 16.15
CA LEU A 100 -7.16 15.82 15.82
C LEU A 100 -7.70 16.58 17.04
N ARG A 101 -7.77 15.92 18.20
CA ARG A 101 -8.16 16.57 19.46
C ARG A 101 -7.17 17.64 19.93
N ALA A 102 -5.90 17.53 19.56
CA ALA A 102 -4.89 18.55 19.85
C ALA A 102 -5.07 19.78 18.94
N LEU A 103 -5.38 19.55 17.67
CA LEU A 103 -5.54 20.61 16.65
C LEU A 103 -6.90 21.31 16.74
N PHE A 104 -7.94 20.56 17.11
CA PHE A 104 -9.33 21.02 17.11
C PHE A 104 -9.98 20.73 18.46
N PRO A 105 -9.79 21.60 19.47
CA PRO A 105 -10.46 21.45 20.76
C PRO A 105 -11.98 21.35 20.60
N GLN A 106 -12.62 20.56 21.48
CA GLN A 106 -14.08 20.33 21.52
C GLN A 106 -14.70 19.64 20.30
N SER A 107 -13.90 18.97 19.47
CA SER A 107 -14.36 18.27 18.25
C SER A 107 -14.36 16.74 18.38
N GLU A 108 -14.70 16.19 19.54
CA GLU A 108 -14.50 14.76 19.86
C GLU A 108 -15.22 13.81 18.88
N ILE A 109 -16.48 14.10 18.52
CA ILE A 109 -17.25 13.26 17.60
C ILE A 109 -16.74 13.44 16.17
N GLU A 110 -16.45 14.68 15.76
CA GLU A 110 -15.83 14.97 14.47
C GLU A 110 -14.47 14.28 14.32
N SER A 111 -13.67 14.24 15.39
CA SER A 111 -12.38 13.54 15.43
C SER A 111 -12.58 12.03 15.28
N ALA A 112 -13.60 11.46 15.94
CA ALA A 112 -13.93 10.05 15.78
C ALA A 112 -14.37 9.72 14.35
N LEU A 113 -15.20 10.57 13.72
CA LEU A 113 -15.62 10.39 12.33
C LEU A 113 -14.45 10.52 11.34
N LEU A 114 -13.51 11.44 11.55
CA LEU A 114 -12.29 11.53 10.75
C LEU A 114 -11.38 10.33 10.94
N THR A 115 -11.26 9.81 12.16
CA THR A 115 -10.56 8.55 12.42
C THR A 115 -11.24 7.38 11.71
N ALA A 116 -12.59 7.34 11.68
CA ALA A 116 -13.32 6.36 10.89
C ALA A 116 -13.09 6.55 9.39
N CYS A 117 -13.03 7.81 8.89
CA CYS A 117 -12.67 8.09 7.50
C CYS A 117 -11.28 7.53 7.15
N LEU A 118 -10.27 7.78 7.98
CA LEU A 118 -8.92 7.26 7.75
C LEU A 118 -8.88 5.73 7.85
N GLY A 119 -9.56 5.15 8.83
CA GLY A 119 -9.65 3.70 9.02
C GLY A 119 -10.51 2.98 7.97
N ALA A 120 -11.33 3.70 7.21
CA ALA A 120 -12.09 3.17 6.09
C ALA A 120 -11.47 3.55 4.74
N PHE A 121 -10.39 4.35 4.72
CA PHE A 121 -9.79 4.82 3.48
C PHE A 121 -9.24 3.62 2.69
N PRO A 122 -9.63 3.40 1.42
CA PRO A 122 -9.45 2.11 0.76
C PRO A 122 -7.99 1.61 0.74
N VAL A 123 -7.03 2.48 0.40
CA VAL A 123 -5.62 2.10 0.37
C VAL A 123 -5.02 1.88 1.76
N VAL A 124 -5.56 2.51 2.81
CA VAL A 124 -5.13 2.25 4.20
C VAL A 124 -5.57 0.85 4.64
N VAL A 125 -6.82 0.49 4.33
CA VAL A 125 -7.38 -0.83 4.63
C VAL A 125 -6.65 -1.91 3.82
N SER A 126 -6.54 -1.72 2.52
CA SER A 126 -5.85 -2.64 1.61
C SER A 126 -4.39 -2.84 2.03
N GLY A 127 -3.63 -1.75 2.22
CA GLY A 127 -2.22 -1.83 2.63
C GLY A 127 -1.99 -2.39 4.04
N THR A 128 -3.02 -2.49 4.87
CA THR A 128 -2.93 -3.20 6.16
C THR A 128 -2.94 -4.72 5.95
N VAL A 129 -3.81 -5.22 5.06
CA VAL A 129 -4.00 -6.64 4.78
C VAL A 129 -2.95 -7.15 3.79
N ASP A 130 -2.62 -6.36 2.78
CA ASP A 130 -1.57 -6.60 1.81
C ASP A 130 -0.23 -6.16 2.42
N LEU A 131 0.43 -7.06 3.15
CA LEU A 131 1.57 -6.74 4.02
C LEU A 131 2.68 -5.98 3.28
N ASN A 132 2.87 -4.71 3.61
CA ASN A 132 3.91 -3.87 3.00
C ASN A 132 4.47 -2.82 3.98
N PRO A 133 5.71 -2.34 3.75
CA PRO A 133 6.33 -1.33 4.61
C PRO A 133 5.70 0.06 4.50
N ASP A 134 4.92 0.38 3.45
CA ASP A 134 4.24 1.67 3.33
C ASP A 134 3.17 1.85 4.43
N HIS A 135 2.52 0.76 4.85
CA HIS A 135 1.67 0.77 6.06
C HIS A 135 2.46 1.12 7.32
N GLY A 136 3.67 0.57 7.46
CA GLY A 136 4.59 0.96 8.55
C GLY A 136 4.94 2.45 8.49
N VAL A 137 5.18 3.00 7.29
CA VAL A 137 5.44 4.43 7.09
C VAL A 137 4.26 5.25 7.60
N LEU A 138 3.01 4.90 7.24
CA LEU A 138 1.81 5.55 7.78
C LEU A 138 1.78 5.53 9.31
N VAL A 139 1.97 4.35 9.90
CA VAL A 139 1.86 4.12 11.35
C VAL A 139 2.86 4.98 12.11
N PHE A 140 4.14 4.86 11.77
CA PHE A 140 5.18 5.57 12.51
C PHE A 140 5.19 7.07 12.19
N PHE A 141 4.75 7.47 11.00
CA PHE A 141 4.53 8.88 10.66
C PHE A 141 3.46 9.52 11.55
N LEU A 142 2.30 8.88 11.74
CA LEU A 142 1.24 9.41 12.59
C LEU A 142 1.62 9.44 14.07
N LEU A 143 2.29 8.39 14.56
CA LEU A 143 2.82 8.33 15.93
C LEU A 143 3.85 9.45 16.17
N ALA A 144 4.76 9.67 15.22
CA ALA A 144 5.77 10.73 15.29
C ALA A 144 5.12 12.12 15.21
N LEU A 145 4.20 12.36 14.25
CA LEU A 145 3.49 13.64 14.11
C LEU A 145 2.75 14.02 15.39
N ARG A 146 2.01 13.06 15.96
CA ARG A 146 1.32 13.24 17.24
C ARG A 146 2.31 13.69 18.32
N ALA A 147 3.44 13.01 18.45
CA ALA A 147 4.44 13.34 19.46
C ALA A 147 5.09 14.72 19.22
N ILE A 148 5.34 15.09 17.97
CA ILE A 148 5.86 16.41 17.58
C ILE A 148 4.87 17.51 17.97
N VAL A 149 3.59 17.37 17.60
CA VAL A 149 2.54 18.35 17.90
C VAL A 149 2.26 18.46 19.40
N ARG A 150 2.38 17.35 20.15
CA ARG A 150 2.26 17.32 21.62
C ARG A 150 3.52 17.78 22.35
N GLU A 151 4.55 18.24 21.64
CA GLU A 151 5.84 18.68 22.20
C GLU A 151 6.53 17.62 23.06
N ARG A 152 6.49 16.35 22.62
CA ARG A 152 7.11 15.20 23.29
C ARG A 152 8.31 14.69 22.46
N PRO A 153 9.45 15.40 22.45
CA PRO A 153 10.56 15.13 21.53
C PRO A 153 11.16 13.72 21.69
N ARG A 154 11.16 13.16 22.91
CA ARG A 154 11.63 11.78 23.14
C ARG A 154 10.72 10.73 22.50
N GLN A 155 9.40 10.93 22.58
CA GLN A 155 8.43 10.04 21.91
C GLN A 155 8.53 10.19 20.40
N ALA A 156 8.69 11.43 19.91
CA ALA A 156 8.90 11.70 18.50
C ALA A 156 10.19 11.06 17.97
N ALA A 157 11.27 11.07 18.75
CA ALA A 157 12.53 10.40 18.40
C ALA A 157 12.36 8.86 18.35
N LEU A 158 11.65 8.26 19.30
CA LEU A 158 11.37 6.82 19.30
C LEU A 158 10.59 6.39 18.04
N PHE A 159 9.48 7.07 17.76
CA PHE A 159 8.68 6.76 16.57
C PHE A 159 9.36 7.19 15.27
N GLY A 160 10.18 8.24 15.32
CA GLY A 160 11.05 8.64 14.22
C GLY A 160 12.08 7.58 13.88
N LEU A 161 12.71 6.94 14.87
CA LEU A 161 13.61 5.81 14.65
C LEU A 161 12.89 4.65 13.94
N ALA A 162 11.67 4.31 14.40
CA ALA A 162 10.88 3.29 13.72
C ALA A 162 10.54 3.69 12.27
N LEU A 163 10.20 4.96 12.03
CA LEU A 163 9.86 5.48 10.71
C LEU A 163 11.04 5.44 9.73
N VAL A 164 12.23 5.91 10.15
CA VAL A 164 13.42 5.92 9.28
C VAL A 164 13.95 4.52 8.96
N PHE A 165 13.65 3.54 9.83
CA PHE A 165 13.94 2.11 9.63
C PHE A 165 12.68 1.31 9.27
N THR A 166 11.80 1.92 8.48
CA THR A 166 10.70 1.23 7.80
C THR A 166 10.84 1.28 6.28
N LYS A 167 11.13 2.46 5.70
CA LYS A 167 11.31 2.66 4.26
C LYS A 167 11.95 4.03 4.00
N GLU A 168 12.56 4.22 2.83
CA GLU A 168 13.23 5.46 2.42
C GLU A 168 12.32 6.70 2.51
N PRO A 169 11.04 6.66 2.07
CA PRO A 169 10.11 7.77 2.26
C PRO A 169 9.91 8.17 3.72
N GLY A 170 10.07 7.24 4.67
CA GLY A 170 9.99 7.52 6.10
C GLY A 170 11.06 8.50 6.59
N VAL A 171 12.30 8.38 6.07
CA VAL A 171 13.40 9.30 6.37
C VAL A 171 13.04 10.71 5.94
N LEU A 172 12.54 10.82 4.71
CA LEU A 172 12.19 12.08 4.08
C LEU A 172 11.00 12.76 4.77
N LEU A 173 9.96 11.99 5.09
CA LEU A 173 8.79 12.48 5.83
C LEU A 173 9.16 12.93 7.24
N TYR A 174 10.03 12.22 7.94
CA TYR A 174 10.49 12.61 9.27
C TYR A 174 11.32 13.90 9.23
N ALA A 175 12.26 14.01 8.29
CA ALA A 175 13.06 15.21 8.06
C ALA A 175 12.17 16.41 7.75
N LEU A 176 11.18 16.23 6.87
CA LEU A 176 10.23 17.27 6.50
C LEU A 176 9.36 17.70 7.70
N ALA A 177 8.79 16.76 8.45
CA ALA A 177 7.93 17.04 9.59
C ALA A 177 8.66 17.80 10.70
N THR A 178 9.91 17.42 11.01
CA THR A 178 10.73 18.08 12.04
C THR A 178 11.29 19.42 11.56
N GLY A 179 11.72 19.52 10.30
CA GLY A 179 12.17 20.76 9.68
C GLY A 179 11.06 21.82 9.63
N LEU A 180 9.87 21.46 9.14
CA LEU A 180 8.72 22.36 9.13
C LEU A 180 8.26 22.72 10.55
N TRP A 181 8.38 21.82 11.52
CA TRP A 181 8.09 22.14 12.92
C TRP A 181 9.03 23.23 13.44
N ALA A 182 10.34 23.11 13.17
CA ALA A 182 11.32 24.11 13.57
C ALA A 182 11.07 25.46 12.86
N LEU A 183 10.78 25.44 11.56
CA LEU A 183 10.54 26.67 10.79
C LEU A 183 9.21 27.35 11.17
N ILE A 184 8.11 26.61 11.24
CA ILE A 184 6.77 27.19 11.40
C ILE A 184 6.39 27.32 12.87
N LEU A 185 6.65 26.31 13.69
CA LEU A 185 6.13 26.24 15.07
C LEU A 185 7.15 26.74 16.11
N VAL A 186 8.41 26.92 15.72
CA VAL A 186 9.44 27.55 16.56
C VAL A 186 9.86 28.91 16.02
N ALA A 187 10.32 29.00 14.76
CA ALA A 187 10.90 30.25 14.25
C ALA A 187 9.86 31.37 14.06
N ARG A 188 8.65 31.06 13.57
CA ARG A 188 7.55 32.05 13.42
C ARG A 188 6.80 32.35 14.72
N ARG A 189 7.09 31.66 15.82
CA ARG A 189 6.46 31.95 17.12
C ARG A 189 6.95 33.30 17.64
N GLU A 190 6.06 34.06 18.27
CA GLU A 190 6.44 35.27 19.02
C GLU A 190 7.34 34.89 20.21
N GLY A 191 8.35 35.72 20.48
CA GLY A 191 9.34 35.48 21.53
C GLY A 191 10.76 35.85 21.11
N THR A 192 11.65 35.93 22.09
CA THR A 192 13.05 36.33 21.92
C THR A 192 13.89 35.21 21.28
N VAL A 193 15.00 35.58 20.62
CA VAL A 193 15.94 34.60 20.03
C VAL A 193 16.44 33.57 21.07
N PRO A 194 16.82 33.95 22.31
CA PRO A 194 17.22 32.98 23.32
C PRO A 194 16.13 31.96 23.68
N GLU A 195 14.86 32.36 23.71
CA GLU A 195 13.74 31.44 23.98
C GLU A 195 13.56 30.42 22.86
N LYS A 196 13.68 30.86 21.60
CA LYS A 196 13.64 29.99 20.42
C LYS A 196 14.79 28.99 20.43
N LEU A 197 16.02 29.45 20.71
CA LEU A 197 17.19 28.58 20.83
C LEU A 197 17.05 27.57 21.97
N ARG A 198 16.57 27.99 23.14
CA ARG A 198 16.31 27.09 24.28
C ARG A 198 15.30 26.01 23.92
N ARG A 199 14.28 26.34 23.13
CA ARG A 199 13.28 25.36 22.67
C ARG A 199 13.88 24.36 21.69
N LEU A 200 14.68 24.83 20.72
CA LEU A 200 15.42 23.96 19.80
C LEU A 200 16.38 23.03 20.55
N ALA A 201 17.11 23.55 21.54
CA ALA A 201 18.00 22.76 22.38
C ALA A 201 17.26 21.67 23.16
N ARG A 202 16.06 21.95 23.69
CA ARG A 202 15.22 20.93 24.35
C ARG A 202 14.67 19.89 23.38
N ALA A 203 14.58 20.23 22.09
CA ALA A 203 14.14 19.35 21.03
C ALA A 203 15.27 18.57 20.35
N TRP A 204 16.49 18.57 20.91
CA TRP A 204 17.61 17.78 20.41
C TRP A 204 17.30 16.31 20.11
N PRO A 205 16.40 15.59 20.85
CA PRO A 205 16.11 14.20 20.50
C PRO A 205 15.53 14.04 19.10
N LEU A 206 14.93 15.10 18.52
CA LEU A 206 14.38 15.06 17.16
C LEU A 206 15.45 14.80 16.10
N SER A 207 16.74 15.07 16.37
CA SER A 207 17.82 14.78 15.42
C SER A 207 18.29 13.32 15.45
N LEU A 208 17.99 12.57 16.52
CA LEU A 208 18.48 11.20 16.71
C LEU A 208 18.10 10.25 15.56
N PRO A 209 16.86 10.23 15.03
CA PRO A 209 16.52 9.31 13.94
C PRO A 209 17.34 9.56 12.67
N LEU A 210 17.52 10.82 12.29
CA LEU A 210 18.30 11.18 11.10
C LEU A 210 19.78 10.86 11.30
N ALA A 211 20.32 11.10 12.50
CA ALA A 211 21.70 10.73 12.83
C ALA A 211 21.91 9.21 12.81
N ALA A 212 20.97 8.44 13.36
CA ALA A 212 21.02 6.98 13.34
C ALA A 212 20.95 6.41 11.92
N PHE A 213 20.05 6.95 11.09
CA PHE A 213 19.94 6.56 9.69
C PHE A 213 21.21 6.93 8.90
N GLY A 214 21.76 8.13 9.13
CA GLY A 214 23.05 8.54 8.54
C GLY A 214 24.20 7.62 8.94
N GLY A 215 24.26 7.18 10.19
CA GLY A 215 25.21 6.18 10.67
C GLY A 215 25.03 4.82 9.97
N PHE A 216 23.78 4.38 9.81
CA PHE A 216 23.45 3.15 9.08
C PHE A 216 23.89 3.20 7.61
N MET A 217 23.65 4.32 6.91
CA MET A 217 24.09 4.55 5.54
C MET A 217 25.62 4.41 5.40
N VAL A 218 26.38 5.04 6.30
CA VAL A 218 27.85 4.94 6.32
C VAL A 218 28.31 3.52 6.57
N PHE A 219 27.68 2.81 7.52
CA PHE A 219 27.99 1.43 7.84
C PHE A 219 27.78 0.49 6.64
N ARG A 220 26.60 0.57 5.99
CA ARG A 220 26.25 -0.23 4.81
C ARG A 220 27.18 0.04 3.62
N SER A 221 27.42 1.32 3.32
CA SER A 221 28.30 1.74 2.22
C SER A 221 29.74 1.23 2.41
N ARG A 222 30.27 1.27 3.63
CA ARG A 222 31.59 0.69 3.94
C ARG A 222 31.64 -0.84 3.82
N GLY A 223 30.50 -1.51 3.98
CA GLY A 223 30.35 -2.94 3.80
C GLY A 223 30.20 -3.38 2.34
N GLY A 224 30.26 -2.45 1.37
CA GLY A 224 30.10 -2.76 -0.06
C GLY A 224 28.67 -3.14 -0.46
N VAL A 225 27.68 -2.84 0.37
CA VAL A 225 26.27 -3.11 0.10
C VAL A 225 25.53 -1.79 -0.09
N ASP A 226 24.74 -1.70 -1.16
CA ASP A 226 23.95 -0.50 -1.41
C ASP A 226 22.98 -0.23 -0.24
N PRO A 227 23.02 0.98 0.34
CA PRO A 227 22.29 1.26 1.56
C PRO A 227 20.80 1.53 1.30
N LEU A 228 20.43 1.79 0.06
CA LEU A 228 19.07 2.08 -0.39
C LEU A 228 18.76 1.24 -1.62
N TRP A 229 17.49 0.96 -1.82
CA TRP A 229 17.01 0.39 -3.06
C TRP A 229 17.24 1.35 -4.23
N HIS A 230 17.94 0.91 -5.28
CA HIS A 230 18.16 1.66 -6.52
C HIS A 230 17.80 0.76 -7.70
N ASN A 231 16.74 1.08 -8.43
CA ASN A 231 16.31 0.27 -9.58
C ASN A 231 16.04 1.08 -10.85
N PHE A 232 16.62 2.27 -10.96
CA PHE A 232 16.53 3.08 -12.18
C PHE A 232 17.93 3.48 -12.64
N GLY A 233 18.27 3.07 -13.86
CA GLY A 233 19.59 3.27 -14.44
C GLY A 233 20.11 4.70 -14.23
N HIS A 234 21.29 4.83 -13.64
CA HIS A 234 22.17 6.01 -13.60
C HIS A 234 21.56 7.42 -13.35
N VAL A 235 20.30 7.58 -12.93
CA VAL A 235 19.78 8.90 -12.56
C VAL A 235 20.24 9.22 -11.14
N SER A 236 20.93 10.35 -10.98
CA SER A 236 21.44 10.72 -9.67
C SER A 236 20.28 11.09 -8.72
N LEU A 237 20.47 10.89 -7.41
CA LEU A 237 19.53 11.38 -6.40
C LEU A 237 19.29 12.88 -6.53
N LEU A 238 20.33 13.64 -6.89
CA LEU A 238 20.22 15.08 -7.10
C LEU A 238 19.23 15.39 -8.22
N ASP A 239 19.35 14.72 -9.37
CA ASP A 239 18.46 14.93 -10.52
C ASP A 239 17.01 14.57 -10.21
N THR A 240 16.80 13.52 -9.40
CA THR A 240 15.48 13.07 -8.93
C THR A 240 14.75 14.18 -8.15
N PHE A 241 15.48 14.96 -7.36
CA PHE A 241 14.90 16.04 -6.54
C PHE A 241 14.95 17.43 -7.16
N THR A 242 15.78 17.66 -8.18
CA THR A 242 15.92 18.98 -8.83
C THR A 242 15.19 19.11 -10.15
N THR A 243 14.88 17.99 -10.82
CA THR A 243 14.23 18.01 -12.14
C THR A 243 12.71 17.94 -12.00
N PHE A 244 12.01 18.99 -12.46
CA PHE A 244 10.55 19.08 -12.41
C PHE A 244 9.94 18.90 -13.80
N ARG A 245 9.29 17.75 -14.01
CA ARG A 245 8.45 17.50 -15.19
C ARG A 245 6.98 17.57 -14.79
N LEU A 246 6.44 18.79 -14.71
CA LEU A 246 5.09 19.05 -14.21
C LEU A 246 3.96 18.51 -15.11
N LEU A 247 4.26 18.20 -16.36
CA LEU A 247 3.31 17.65 -17.34
C LEU A 247 3.57 16.17 -17.63
N ASP A 248 4.46 15.53 -16.88
CA ASP A 248 4.69 14.09 -17.00
C ASP A 248 3.47 13.30 -16.54
N GLN A 249 3.08 12.28 -17.31
CA GLN A 249 1.89 11.48 -17.01
C GLN A 249 2.01 10.74 -15.67
N SER A 250 3.22 10.32 -15.29
CA SER A 250 3.48 9.72 -13.97
C SER A 250 3.20 10.75 -12.87
N PHE A 251 3.70 11.98 -13.01
CA PHE A 251 3.41 13.03 -12.03
C PHE A 251 1.91 13.33 -11.92
N ILE A 252 1.20 13.41 -13.05
CA ILE A 252 -0.26 13.63 -13.08
C ILE A 252 -0.98 12.47 -12.39
N GLY A 253 -0.66 11.22 -12.75
CA GLY A 253 -1.23 10.03 -12.13
C GLY A 253 -1.06 10.01 -10.61
N GLN A 254 0.11 10.42 -10.11
CA GLN A 254 0.38 10.51 -8.67
C GLN A 254 -0.41 11.63 -7.97
N LEU A 255 -0.57 12.78 -8.61
CA LEU A 255 -1.44 13.85 -8.10
C LEU A 255 -2.90 13.40 -8.04
N LEU A 256 -3.37 12.69 -9.06
CA LEU A 256 -4.69 12.06 -9.04
C LEU A 256 -4.79 11.08 -7.88
N GLY A 257 -3.77 10.25 -7.67
CA GLY A 257 -3.70 9.29 -6.58
C GLY A 257 -3.83 9.92 -5.18
N ILE A 258 -3.25 11.11 -4.98
CA ILE A 258 -3.31 11.83 -3.69
C ILE A 258 -4.63 12.59 -3.52
N PHE A 259 -5.05 13.34 -4.54
CA PHE A 259 -6.09 14.35 -4.39
C PHE A 259 -7.42 14.00 -5.02
N VAL A 260 -7.49 12.94 -5.84
CA VAL A 260 -8.68 12.60 -6.62
C VAL A 260 -9.20 11.21 -6.30
N LEU A 261 -8.37 10.19 -6.45
CA LEU A 261 -8.81 8.80 -6.42
C LEU A 261 -9.41 8.41 -5.05
N GLN A 262 -10.29 7.41 -5.05
CA GLN A 262 -10.94 6.85 -3.86
C GLN A 262 -11.78 7.87 -3.08
N PHE A 263 -12.51 8.76 -3.76
CA PHE A 263 -13.21 9.91 -3.18
C PHE A 263 -12.32 10.94 -2.48
N ALA A 264 -10.99 10.89 -2.65
CA ALA A 264 -10.10 11.93 -2.12
C ALA A 264 -10.45 13.32 -2.66
N TRP A 265 -11.03 13.41 -3.87
CA TRP A 265 -11.52 14.67 -4.44
C TRP A 265 -12.53 15.40 -3.53
N LEU A 266 -13.36 14.69 -2.76
CA LEU A 266 -14.27 15.32 -1.79
C LEU A 266 -13.49 16.01 -0.67
N ALA A 267 -12.47 15.35 -0.12
CA ALA A 267 -11.62 15.94 0.91
C ALA A 267 -10.83 17.14 0.34
N THR A 268 -10.33 17.02 -0.90
CA THR A 268 -9.68 18.12 -1.63
C THR A 268 -10.62 19.32 -1.80
N LEU A 269 -11.87 19.11 -2.22
CA LEU A 269 -12.86 20.18 -2.36
C LEU A 269 -13.17 20.87 -1.02
N LEU A 270 -13.20 20.13 0.08
CA LEU A 270 -13.40 20.71 1.41
C LEU A 270 -12.20 21.57 1.85
N ALA A 271 -10.97 21.19 1.48
CA ALA A 271 -9.76 21.95 1.78
C ALA A 271 -9.55 23.16 0.85
N LEU A 272 -10.09 23.10 -0.38
CA LEU A 272 -9.81 24.07 -1.44
C LEU A 272 -10.12 25.54 -1.09
N PRO A 273 -11.26 25.91 -0.47
CA PRO A 273 -11.56 27.30 -0.13
C PRO A 273 -10.52 27.91 0.82
N ARG A 274 -10.00 27.09 1.74
CA ARG A 274 -8.96 27.47 2.67
C ARG A 274 -7.64 27.72 1.93
N TRP A 275 -7.25 26.84 1.01
CA TRP A 275 -6.03 27.03 0.20
C TRP A 275 -6.12 28.22 -0.74
N ILE A 276 -7.27 28.45 -1.38
CA ILE A 276 -7.53 29.66 -2.17
C ILE A 276 -7.35 30.90 -1.31
N ARG A 277 -7.93 30.93 -0.10
CA ARG A 277 -7.77 32.05 0.83
C ARG A 277 -6.31 32.26 1.23
N MET A 278 -5.55 31.19 1.46
CA MET A 278 -4.11 31.28 1.75
C MET A 278 -3.35 31.90 0.58
N ALA A 279 -3.60 31.43 -0.65
CA ALA A 279 -2.96 31.93 -1.85
C ALA A 279 -3.26 33.41 -2.09
N VAL A 280 -4.53 33.81 -1.96
CA VAL A 280 -4.95 35.22 -2.09
C VAL A 280 -4.28 36.10 -1.05
N ARG A 281 -4.25 35.68 0.22
CA ARG A 281 -3.57 36.44 1.28
C ARG A 281 -2.08 36.56 1.06
N ALA A 282 -1.43 35.50 0.57
CA ALA A 282 -0.01 35.53 0.22
C ALA A 282 0.25 36.49 -0.96
N ALA A 283 -0.56 36.42 -2.02
CA ALA A 283 -0.46 37.30 -3.19
C ALA A 283 -0.67 38.78 -2.84
N LEU A 284 -1.55 39.05 -1.87
CA LEU A 284 -1.83 40.41 -1.38
C LEU A 284 -0.91 40.84 -0.20
N ALA A 285 0.10 40.04 0.16
CA ALA A 285 1.01 40.29 1.28
C ALA A 285 0.31 40.55 2.64
N LEU A 286 -0.89 39.98 2.85
CA LEU A 286 -1.75 40.20 4.03
C LEU A 286 -1.33 39.36 5.27
N GLY A 287 -0.13 38.77 5.25
CA GLY A 287 0.35 37.87 6.29
C GLY A 287 -0.46 36.57 6.45
N PRO A 288 0.02 35.63 7.27
CA PRO A 288 -0.67 34.36 7.50
C PRO A 288 -2.01 34.59 8.22
N GLY A 289 -3.11 34.25 7.56
CA GLY A 289 -4.47 34.37 8.12
C GLY A 289 -4.89 33.20 9.02
N GLN A 290 -3.98 32.30 9.36
CA GLN A 290 -4.29 31.01 9.97
C GLN A 290 -3.40 30.72 11.17
N PRO A 291 -3.89 29.91 12.14
CA PRO A 291 -3.06 29.43 13.24
C PRO A 291 -1.81 28.69 12.72
N PRO A 292 -0.62 28.91 13.31
CA PRO A 292 0.62 28.27 12.87
C PRO A 292 0.53 26.74 12.79
N ALA A 293 -0.24 26.12 13.69
CA ALA A 293 -0.46 24.67 13.69
C ALA A 293 -1.19 24.19 12.44
N LEU A 294 -2.24 24.87 11.99
CA LEU A 294 -2.95 24.44 10.79
C LEU A 294 -2.14 24.75 9.52
N PHE A 295 -1.45 25.90 9.49
CA PHE A 295 -0.50 26.20 8.40
C PHE A 295 0.63 25.16 8.29
N TYR A 296 1.10 24.62 9.42
CA TYR A 296 2.06 23.51 9.42
C TYR A 296 1.52 22.27 8.69
N PHE A 297 0.25 21.91 8.90
CA PHE A 297 -0.36 20.76 8.20
C PHE A 297 -0.57 21.01 6.70
N ASP A 298 -0.99 22.22 6.31
CA ASP A 298 -1.08 22.58 4.89
C ASP A 298 0.31 22.51 4.23
N ALA A 299 1.33 23.13 4.84
CA ALA A 299 2.69 23.11 4.32
C ALA A 299 3.28 21.69 4.27
N LEU A 300 3.01 20.88 5.30
CA LEU A 300 3.46 19.50 5.35
C LEU A 300 2.81 18.64 4.27
N LEU A 301 1.50 18.81 4.01
CA LEU A 301 0.82 18.12 2.92
C LEU A 301 1.45 18.47 1.57
N PHE A 302 1.56 19.76 1.24
CA PHE A 302 2.13 20.17 -0.05
C PHE A 302 3.58 19.72 -0.23
N ALA A 303 4.42 19.86 0.80
CA ALA A 303 5.80 19.42 0.72
C ALA A 303 5.93 17.89 0.69
N ALA A 304 5.08 17.14 1.40
CA ALA A 304 5.04 15.69 1.33
C ALA A 304 4.58 15.21 -0.04
N THR A 305 3.56 15.83 -0.65
CA THR A 305 3.13 15.56 -2.02
C THR A 305 4.28 15.75 -3.00
N LEU A 306 4.97 16.90 -2.95
CA LEU A 306 6.09 17.17 -3.86
C LEU A 306 7.20 16.14 -3.69
N LEU A 307 7.50 15.76 -2.45
CA LEU A 307 8.55 14.81 -2.11
C LEU A 307 8.22 13.37 -2.54
N LEU A 308 7.02 12.89 -2.19
CA LEU A 308 6.60 11.52 -2.49
C LEU A 308 6.41 11.29 -3.99
N THR A 309 6.09 12.35 -4.74
CA THR A 309 5.96 12.30 -6.20
C THR A 309 7.29 12.40 -6.96
N ARG A 310 8.44 12.54 -6.27
CA ARG A 310 9.76 12.56 -6.93
C ARG A 310 10.27 11.16 -7.27
N TYR A 311 9.92 10.15 -6.47
CA TYR A 311 10.25 8.76 -6.77
C TYR A 311 9.18 8.18 -7.70
N GLN A 312 9.37 8.39 -9.00
CA GLN A 312 8.47 7.93 -10.06
C GLN A 312 8.84 6.51 -10.49
N THR A 313 8.44 5.54 -9.68
CA THR A 313 8.68 4.10 -9.95
C THR A 313 7.43 3.46 -10.54
N PHE A 314 6.36 3.47 -9.76
CA PHE A 314 5.06 2.92 -10.09
C PHE A 314 3.97 3.77 -9.43
N LEU A 315 2.77 3.81 -10.00
CA LEU A 315 1.56 4.43 -9.48
C LEU A 315 0.89 3.55 -8.42
N ASN A 316 1.67 3.11 -7.42
CA ASN A 316 1.15 2.42 -6.25
C ASN A 316 0.58 3.44 -5.27
N LEU A 317 -0.74 3.46 -5.06
CA LEU A 317 -1.37 4.42 -4.15
C LEU A 317 -0.85 4.31 -2.70
N ARG A 318 -0.36 3.12 -2.30
CA ARG A 318 0.28 2.92 -1.00
C ARG A 318 1.51 3.80 -0.80
N TYR A 319 2.20 4.23 -1.85
CA TYR A 319 3.35 5.15 -1.74
C TYR A 319 2.98 6.54 -1.21
N TYR A 320 1.71 6.92 -1.35
CA TYR A 320 1.21 8.22 -0.92
C TYR A 320 0.39 8.16 0.37
N VAL A 321 0.39 7.02 1.05
CA VAL A 321 -0.51 6.75 2.18
C VAL A 321 -0.38 7.78 3.31
N ALA A 322 0.81 8.34 3.51
CA ALA A 322 1.08 9.37 4.51
C ALA A 322 0.43 10.74 4.19
N ALA A 323 0.04 11.00 2.94
CA ALA A 323 -0.62 12.23 2.53
C ALA A 323 -2.10 12.27 2.93
N TYR A 324 -2.81 11.14 2.91
CA TYR A 324 -4.25 11.07 3.22
C TYR A 324 -4.64 11.60 4.61
N PRO A 325 -3.96 11.25 5.74
CA PRO A 325 -4.29 11.85 7.02
C PRO A 325 -4.06 13.37 7.06
N LEU A 326 -3.06 13.87 6.32
CA LEU A 326 -2.82 15.32 6.21
C LEU A 326 -3.94 16.00 5.41
N LEU A 327 -4.36 15.38 4.30
CA LEU A 327 -5.50 15.84 3.49
C LEU A 327 -6.77 15.89 4.33
N LEU A 328 -7.05 14.87 5.16
CA LEU A 328 -8.21 14.86 6.06
C LEU A 328 -8.15 15.97 7.12
N VAL A 329 -6.97 16.28 7.67
CA VAL A 329 -6.79 17.42 8.58
C VAL A 329 -7.10 18.75 7.86
N CYS A 330 -6.57 18.93 6.66
CA CYS A 330 -6.79 20.13 5.85
C CYS A 330 -8.27 20.27 5.42
N ALA A 331 -8.90 19.17 5.02
CA ALA A 331 -10.30 19.09 4.66
C ALA A 331 -11.19 19.47 5.85
N PHE A 332 -10.90 18.98 7.05
CA PHE A 332 -11.67 19.34 8.24
C PHE A 332 -11.47 20.80 8.64
N ALA A 333 -10.25 21.33 8.53
CA ALA A 333 -10.00 22.75 8.74
C ALA A 333 -10.83 23.61 7.78
N GLY A 334 -10.85 23.28 6.49
CA GLY A 334 -11.69 23.95 5.49
C GLY A 334 -13.18 23.80 5.75
N LEU A 335 -13.65 22.60 6.12
CA LEU A 335 -15.05 22.34 6.48
C LEU A 335 -15.51 23.18 7.68
N ARG A 336 -14.65 23.41 8.69
CA ARG A 336 -14.97 24.30 9.82
C ARG A 336 -15.08 25.77 9.41
N GLU A 337 -14.35 26.19 8.38
CA GLU A 337 -14.45 27.54 7.82
C GLU A 337 -15.71 27.68 6.94
N LEU A 338 -16.13 26.62 6.26
CA LEU A 338 -17.34 26.59 5.43
C LEU A 338 -18.62 26.49 6.25
N SER A 339 -18.61 25.72 7.34
CA SER A 339 -19.80 25.46 8.15
C SER A 339 -19.52 25.63 9.65
N PRO A 340 -20.00 26.73 10.28
CA PRO A 340 -19.88 26.92 11.72
C PRO A 340 -20.81 25.96 12.50
N ALA A 341 -21.91 25.52 11.87
CA ALA A 341 -22.86 24.60 12.48
C ALA A 341 -22.29 23.17 12.60
N ARG A 342 -22.57 22.51 13.72
CA ARG A 342 -22.02 21.17 14.01
C ARG A 342 -22.64 20.08 13.15
N LEU A 343 -23.97 20.10 12.98
CA LEU A 343 -24.70 19.03 12.32
C LEU A 343 -24.25 18.82 10.85
N PRO A 344 -24.15 19.86 9.99
CA PRO A 344 -23.65 19.68 8.63
C PRO A 344 -22.26 19.05 8.59
N ARG A 345 -21.34 19.43 9.49
CA ARG A 345 -20.00 18.83 9.55
C ARG A 345 -20.06 17.34 9.90
N LEU A 346 -20.87 16.97 10.88
CA LEU A 346 -21.06 15.56 11.26
C LEU A 346 -21.65 14.75 10.10
N THR A 347 -22.64 15.30 9.40
CA THR A 347 -23.23 14.67 8.22
C THR A 347 -22.20 14.49 7.11
N THR A 348 -21.44 15.53 6.77
CA THR A 348 -20.40 15.45 5.73
C THR A 348 -19.34 14.40 6.07
N LEU A 349 -18.82 14.39 7.30
CA LEU A 349 -17.83 13.40 7.73
C LEU A 349 -18.40 11.97 7.79
N GLY A 350 -19.66 11.82 8.21
CA GLY A 350 -20.35 10.54 8.21
C GLY A 350 -20.54 9.97 6.80
N VAL A 351 -21.00 10.80 5.85
CA VAL A 351 -21.12 10.42 4.44
C VAL A 351 -19.75 10.04 3.86
N LEU A 352 -18.71 10.83 4.15
CA LEU A 352 -17.35 10.53 3.67
C LEU A 352 -16.84 9.19 4.20
N ALA A 353 -17.06 8.87 5.48
CA ALA A 353 -16.71 7.59 6.07
C ALA A 353 -17.43 6.41 5.38
N VAL A 354 -18.72 6.57 5.06
CA VAL A 354 -19.49 5.53 4.33
C VAL A 354 -18.98 5.36 2.90
N LEU A 355 -18.66 6.45 2.20
CA LEU A 355 -18.12 6.38 0.83
C LEU A 355 -16.74 5.71 0.80
N PHE A 356 -15.86 6.04 1.75
CA PHE A 356 -14.57 5.36 1.88
C PHE A 356 -14.74 3.87 2.22
N PHE A 357 -15.63 3.54 3.16
CA PHE A 357 -15.94 2.14 3.50
C PHE A 357 -16.44 1.35 2.28
N ALA A 358 -17.36 1.92 1.51
CA ALA A 358 -17.83 1.31 0.26
C ALA A 358 -16.69 1.16 -0.75
N SER A 359 -15.86 2.20 -0.90
CA SER A 359 -14.70 2.23 -1.80
C SER A 359 -13.59 1.25 -1.41
N ALA A 360 -13.51 0.89 -0.12
CA ALA A 360 -12.57 -0.11 0.42
C ALA A 360 -12.92 -1.52 -0.03
N LEU A 361 -14.21 -1.80 -0.21
CA LEU A 361 -14.72 -3.09 -0.65
C LEU A 361 -14.94 -3.16 -2.15
N ARG A 362 -15.25 -2.03 -2.80
CA ARG A 362 -15.69 -1.96 -4.21
C ARG A 362 -15.29 -0.66 -4.88
N THR A 363 -14.90 -0.71 -6.14
CA THR A 363 -14.60 0.48 -6.94
C THR A 363 -15.90 1.18 -7.36
N VAL A 364 -16.36 2.11 -6.53
CA VAL A 364 -17.64 2.82 -6.73
C VAL A 364 -17.48 4.32 -6.97
N ASP A 365 -16.28 4.89 -6.84
CA ASP A 365 -16.05 6.32 -7.08
C ASP A 365 -16.11 6.66 -8.59
N PRO A 366 -17.14 7.39 -9.05
CA PRO A 366 -17.28 7.71 -10.46
C PRO A 366 -16.17 8.62 -10.99
N VAL A 367 -15.60 9.49 -10.13
CA VAL A 367 -14.52 10.39 -10.54
C VAL A 367 -13.23 9.61 -10.73
N SER A 368 -12.96 8.64 -9.84
CA SER A 368 -11.82 7.71 -10.03
C SER A 368 -11.95 6.92 -11.33
N LYS A 369 -13.13 6.36 -11.61
CA LYS A 369 -13.38 5.62 -12.87
C LYS A 369 -13.21 6.49 -14.10
N ALA A 370 -13.69 7.74 -14.05
CA ALA A 370 -13.52 8.68 -15.16
C ALA A 370 -12.07 9.10 -15.37
N ALA A 371 -11.29 9.23 -14.29
CA ALA A 371 -9.90 9.66 -14.35
C ALA A 371 -8.94 8.56 -14.83
N MET A 372 -9.15 7.32 -14.38
CA MET A 372 -8.25 6.19 -14.66
C MET A 372 -8.79 5.22 -15.71
N GLY A 373 -10.06 5.32 -16.11
CA GLY A 373 -10.73 4.23 -16.83
C GLY A 373 -10.91 2.99 -15.94
N THR A 374 -11.35 1.90 -16.54
CA THR A 374 -11.64 0.66 -15.82
C THR A 374 -11.30 -0.59 -16.61
N ILE A 375 -10.87 -1.63 -15.90
CA ILE A 375 -10.79 -3.02 -16.35
C ILE A 375 -11.88 -3.89 -15.71
N ARG A 376 -12.11 -5.07 -16.28
CA ARG A 376 -13.13 -6.02 -15.79
C ARG A 376 -12.48 -7.15 -14.99
N PHE A 377 -12.91 -7.32 -13.74
CA PHE A 377 -12.68 -8.51 -12.94
C PHE A 377 -14.01 -9.30 -12.85
N GLY A 378 -14.30 -10.06 -13.90
CA GLY A 378 -15.62 -10.67 -14.09
C GLY A 378 -16.69 -9.62 -14.41
N GLU A 379 -17.76 -9.58 -13.61
CA GLU A 379 -18.84 -8.61 -13.74
C GLU A 379 -18.48 -7.23 -13.15
N HIS A 380 -17.40 -7.18 -12.37
CA HIS A 380 -16.99 -6.00 -11.62
C HIS A 380 -15.98 -5.15 -12.37
N GLU A 381 -16.05 -3.85 -12.16
CA GLU A 381 -15.11 -2.88 -12.72
C GLU A 381 -14.10 -2.47 -11.66
N MET A 382 -12.81 -2.57 -11.98
CA MET A 382 -11.71 -2.03 -11.19
C MET A 382 -11.02 -0.92 -11.98
N LEU A 383 -10.36 0.01 -11.33
CA LEU A 383 -9.55 1.04 -11.99
C LEU A 383 -8.42 0.40 -12.80
N ASP A 384 -8.24 0.89 -14.03
CA ASP A 384 -7.02 0.62 -14.81
C ASP A 384 -5.91 1.55 -14.29
N MET A 385 -5.05 1.03 -13.43
CA MET A 385 -4.11 1.86 -12.69
C MET A 385 -2.90 2.30 -13.52
N THR A 386 -2.69 1.72 -14.69
CA THR A 386 -1.58 2.04 -15.59
C THR A 386 -2.05 2.79 -16.84
N SER A 387 -3.35 3.08 -16.96
CA SER A 387 -3.94 3.75 -18.14
C SER A 387 -3.30 5.07 -18.53
N LEU A 388 -2.71 5.80 -17.56
CA LEU A 388 -2.03 7.07 -17.79
C LEU A 388 -0.52 6.90 -18.01
N THR A 389 0.11 6.03 -17.23
CA THR A 389 1.59 5.93 -17.19
C THR A 389 2.13 4.88 -18.16
N HIS A 390 1.30 3.91 -18.54
CA HIS A 390 1.67 2.71 -19.28
C HIS A 390 2.92 2.02 -18.70
N GLU A 391 3.08 2.15 -17.38
CA GLU A 391 4.16 1.50 -16.64
C GLU A 391 3.94 -0.02 -16.57
N CYS A 392 4.79 -0.71 -15.82
CA CYS A 392 4.76 -2.18 -15.77
C CYS A 392 3.37 -2.78 -15.53
N CYS A 393 3.27 -3.98 -16.10
CA CYS A 393 2.48 -5.10 -15.62
C CYS A 393 1.02 -5.10 -16.08
N GLY A 394 0.78 -4.70 -17.33
CA GLY A 394 -0.55 -4.69 -17.92
C GLY A 394 -1.37 -3.51 -17.44
N HIS A 395 -2.53 -3.79 -16.85
CA HIS A 395 -3.46 -2.80 -16.28
C HIS A 395 -3.20 -2.52 -14.79
N GLY A 396 -2.14 -3.13 -14.25
CA GLY A 396 -1.70 -3.00 -12.87
C GLY A 396 -1.44 -4.36 -12.24
N ARG A 397 -0.57 -4.39 -11.24
CA ARG A 397 -0.29 -5.55 -10.39
C ARG A 397 -0.46 -5.14 -8.93
N ASP A 398 0.62 -4.74 -8.27
CA ASP A 398 0.60 -4.12 -6.95
C ASP A 398 -0.22 -2.83 -6.90
N GLN A 399 -0.35 -2.16 -8.05
CA GLN A 399 -1.16 -0.96 -8.18
C GLN A 399 -2.63 -1.26 -7.87
N LEU A 400 -3.10 -2.50 -8.10
CA LEU A 400 -4.47 -2.95 -7.81
C LEU A 400 -4.74 -3.16 -6.32
N CYS A 401 -3.71 -3.17 -5.47
CA CYS A 401 -3.83 -3.17 -4.01
C CYS A 401 -4.30 -1.81 -3.47
N TYR A 402 -5.07 -1.04 -4.24
CA TYR A 402 -5.66 0.22 -3.84
C TYR A 402 -6.97 0.07 -3.04
N ASN A 403 -7.63 -1.09 -3.14
CA ASN A 403 -8.77 -1.53 -2.31
C ASN A 403 -8.72 -3.06 -2.13
N LEU A 404 -9.69 -3.64 -1.42
CA LEU A 404 -9.70 -5.08 -1.09
C LEU A 404 -10.14 -6.01 -2.24
N GLU A 405 -10.56 -5.49 -3.41
CA GLU A 405 -11.13 -6.34 -4.48
C GLU A 405 -10.12 -7.34 -5.06
N HIS A 406 -8.83 -6.97 -5.09
CA HIS A 406 -7.76 -7.86 -5.58
C HIS A 406 -7.69 -9.17 -4.77
N LEU A 407 -8.11 -9.17 -3.51
CA LEU A 407 -8.11 -10.36 -2.65
C LEU A 407 -9.13 -11.43 -3.10
N HIS A 408 -10.05 -11.11 -4.01
CA HIS A 408 -10.94 -12.12 -4.61
C HIS A 408 -10.21 -13.09 -5.56
N LEU A 409 -8.97 -12.79 -5.98
CA LEU A 409 -8.10 -13.79 -6.59
C LEU A 409 -7.84 -14.96 -5.63
N HIS A 410 -7.80 -14.70 -4.31
CA HIS A 410 -7.52 -15.72 -3.30
C HIS A 410 -8.41 -16.98 -3.44
N PRO A 411 -9.73 -16.85 -3.25
CA PRO A 411 -10.63 -17.99 -3.33
C PRO A 411 -10.83 -18.50 -4.77
N LEU A 412 -10.70 -17.66 -5.80
CA LEU A 412 -10.85 -18.08 -7.21
C LEU A 412 -9.74 -19.06 -7.64
N GLU A 413 -8.48 -18.76 -7.32
CA GLU A 413 -7.40 -19.69 -7.67
C GLU A 413 -7.46 -20.95 -6.81
N ASN A 414 -7.93 -20.88 -5.56
CA ASN A 414 -8.16 -22.11 -4.78
C ASN A 414 -9.23 -23.00 -5.43
N LEU A 415 -10.29 -22.45 -6.02
CA LEU A 415 -11.27 -23.25 -6.78
C LEU A 415 -10.65 -23.90 -8.03
N LEU A 416 -9.78 -23.17 -8.73
CA LEU A 416 -9.03 -23.70 -9.86
C LEU A 416 -8.13 -24.87 -9.43
N LEU A 417 -7.34 -24.68 -8.38
CA LEU A 417 -6.39 -25.68 -7.90
C LEU A 417 -7.09 -26.93 -7.32
N ASP A 418 -8.19 -26.75 -6.56
CA ASP A 418 -9.02 -27.85 -6.05
C ASP A 418 -9.58 -28.69 -7.22
N ASP A 419 -10.03 -28.06 -8.32
CA ASP A 419 -10.53 -28.75 -9.52
C ASP A 419 -9.41 -29.49 -10.29
N LEU A 420 -8.23 -28.90 -10.42
CA LEU A 420 -7.07 -29.56 -11.05
C LEU A 420 -6.62 -30.80 -10.26
N HIS A 421 -6.65 -30.71 -8.92
CA HIS A 421 -6.34 -31.82 -8.03
C HIS A 421 -7.36 -32.95 -8.14
N ALA A 422 -8.66 -32.62 -8.10
CA ALA A 422 -9.74 -33.60 -8.19
C ALA A 422 -9.71 -34.41 -9.49
N ARG A 423 -9.23 -33.81 -10.59
CA ARG A 423 -9.05 -34.48 -11.89
C ARG A 423 -7.82 -35.39 -11.97
N GLN A 424 -6.98 -35.43 -10.94
CA GLN A 424 -5.68 -36.14 -10.94
C GLN A 424 -4.85 -35.86 -12.20
N SER A 425 -4.92 -34.62 -12.69
CA SER A 425 -4.39 -34.28 -13.99
C SER A 425 -2.89 -33.97 -13.91
N ALA A 426 -2.07 -34.64 -14.73
CA ALA A 426 -0.64 -34.33 -14.89
C ALA A 426 -0.44 -33.06 -15.74
N ARG A 427 -1.07 -31.96 -15.31
CA ARG A 427 -1.06 -30.65 -15.97
C ARG A 427 -0.14 -29.70 -15.23
N VAL A 428 0.62 -28.91 -15.96
CA VAL A 428 1.39 -27.79 -15.39
C VAL A 428 0.58 -26.49 -15.50
N LEU A 429 0.88 -25.52 -14.65
CA LEU A 429 0.28 -24.18 -14.73
C LEU A 429 1.08 -23.31 -15.69
N ALA A 430 0.40 -22.44 -16.43
CA ALA A 430 1.02 -21.38 -17.21
C ALA A 430 0.22 -20.08 -17.07
N SER A 431 0.86 -18.93 -17.33
CA SER A 431 0.19 -17.63 -17.39
C SER A 431 0.93 -16.67 -18.33
N ALA A 432 0.33 -15.52 -18.58
CA ALA A 432 1.04 -14.42 -19.21
C ALA A 432 2.24 -13.99 -18.33
N ALA A 433 3.33 -13.54 -18.95
CA ALA A 433 4.59 -13.25 -18.26
C ALA A 433 4.42 -12.16 -17.19
N LEU A 434 3.65 -11.12 -17.50
CA LEU A 434 3.35 -10.02 -16.56
C LEU A 434 2.42 -10.43 -15.40
N GLY A 435 1.71 -11.56 -15.55
CA GLY A 435 0.82 -12.10 -14.51
C GLY A 435 1.53 -13.02 -13.52
N GLU A 436 2.72 -13.53 -13.87
CA GLU A 436 3.52 -14.40 -13.01
C GLU A 436 4.42 -13.53 -12.10
N HIS A 437 3.89 -13.16 -10.93
CA HIS A 437 4.68 -12.51 -9.90
C HIS A 437 4.11 -12.83 -8.52
N HIS A 438 4.59 -13.95 -7.94
CA HIS A 438 4.14 -14.43 -6.63
C HIS A 438 2.63 -14.67 -6.51
N THR A 439 1.94 -14.98 -7.62
CA THR A 439 0.47 -15.08 -7.65
C THR A 439 -0.03 -16.44 -7.15
N VAL A 440 0.58 -17.55 -7.58
CA VAL A 440 0.15 -18.91 -7.17
C VAL A 440 0.77 -19.34 -5.83
N GLY A 441 2.07 -19.15 -5.63
CA GLY A 441 2.74 -19.53 -4.38
C GLY A 441 2.74 -21.05 -4.09
N ARG A 442 3.04 -21.43 -2.82
CA ARG A 442 3.12 -22.84 -2.39
C ARG A 442 1.75 -23.48 -2.25
N LEU A 443 1.66 -24.77 -2.57
CA LEU A 443 0.47 -25.61 -2.42
C LEU A 443 0.70 -26.70 -1.39
N ASP A 444 -0.28 -26.93 -0.52
CA ASP A 444 -0.31 -28.07 0.39
C ASP A 444 -0.52 -29.37 -0.39
N LEU A 445 0.30 -30.40 -0.17
CA LEU A 445 0.27 -31.63 -0.96
C LEU A 445 -1.01 -32.46 -0.77
N LYS A 446 -1.71 -32.30 0.35
CA LYS A 446 -2.91 -33.07 0.69
C LYS A 446 -4.19 -32.42 0.16
N THR A 447 -4.25 -31.09 0.23
CA THR A 447 -5.44 -30.30 -0.11
C THR A 447 -5.31 -29.58 -1.43
N TRP A 448 -4.09 -29.41 -1.96
CA TRP A 448 -3.78 -28.61 -3.14
C TRP A 448 -4.16 -27.13 -3.05
N ARG A 449 -4.45 -26.67 -1.84
CA ARG A 449 -4.74 -25.26 -1.55
C ARG A 449 -3.45 -24.49 -1.33
N ARG A 450 -3.49 -23.20 -1.67
CA ARG A 450 -2.39 -22.30 -1.40
C ARG A 450 -2.13 -22.16 0.10
N THR A 451 -0.86 -22.08 0.46
CA THR A 451 -0.42 -22.04 1.87
C THR A 451 0.89 -21.27 2.03
N LEU A 452 1.18 -20.87 3.27
CA LEU A 452 2.50 -20.39 3.68
C LEU A 452 3.38 -21.51 4.26
N ALA A 453 2.80 -22.68 4.53
CA ALA A 453 3.55 -23.82 5.06
C ALA A 453 4.74 -24.19 4.17
N HIS A 454 5.84 -24.59 4.79
CA HIS A 454 7.00 -25.13 4.08
C HIS A 454 6.97 -26.67 4.02
N GLU A 455 6.51 -27.31 5.09
CA GLU A 455 6.42 -28.77 5.18
C GLU A 455 5.19 -29.31 4.43
N ASP A 456 5.29 -30.52 3.87
CA ASP A 456 4.22 -31.14 3.08
C ASP A 456 3.69 -30.24 1.94
N THR A 457 4.56 -29.42 1.33
CA THR A 457 4.17 -28.51 0.25
C THR A 457 4.96 -28.72 -1.05
N VAL A 458 4.38 -28.23 -2.15
CA VAL A 458 5.07 -28.06 -3.44
C VAL A 458 4.97 -26.61 -3.87
N LEU A 459 6.06 -26.06 -4.41
CA LEU A 459 6.03 -24.78 -5.12
C LEU A 459 5.88 -25.08 -6.61
N PRO A 460 4.67 -25.00 -7.20
CA PRO A 460 4.48 -25.25 -8.62
C PRO A 460 5.26 -24.22 -9.44
N ARG A 461 5.97 -24.69 -10.46
CA ARG A 461 6.47 -23.80 -11.50
C ARG A 461 5.28 -23.37 -12.36
N VAL A 462 5.06 -22.06 -12.47
CA VAL A 462 4.15 -21.47 -13.43
C VAL A 462 4.97 -21.13 -14.68
N PHE A 463 4.61 -21.71 -15.82
CA PHE A 463 5.30 -21.50 -17.08
C PHE A 463 4.82 -20.20 -17.75
N ILE A 464 5.74 -19.44 -18.31
CA ILE A 464 5.42 -18.34 -19.23
C ILE A 464 5.64 -18.78 -20.68
N ALA A 465 5.17 -17.98 -21.66
CA ALA A 465 5.30 -18.35 -23.06
C ALA A 465 6.77 -18.58 -23.50
N ASP A 466 7.72 -17.79 -22.96
CA ASP A 466 9.16 -17.98 -23.21
C ASP A 466 9.67 -19.35 -22.73
N ASP A 467 9.25 -19.80 -21.55
CA ASP A 467 9.64 -21.11 -21.01
C ASP A 467 9.22 -22.27 -21.92
N LEU A 468 8.05 -22.15 -22.57
CA LEU A 468 7.47 -23.19 -23.42
C LEU A 468 8.02 -23.15 -24.85
N ASP A 469 8.36 -21.96 -25.34
CA ASP A 469 8.98 -21.78 -26.66
C ASP A 469 10.42 -22.33 -26.65
N GLU A 470 11.22 -21.99 -25.63
CA GLU A 470 12.66 -22.29 -25.55
C GLU A 470 13.01 -23.54 -24.73
N GLY A 471 12.09 -23.99 -23.87
CA GLY A 471 12.37 -25.01 -22.85
C GLY A 471 11.56 -26.30 -22.99
N GLN A 472 11.23 -26.87 -21.84
CA GLN A 472 10.44 -28.09 -21.77
C GLN A 472 9.01 -27.83 -22.26
N ARG A 473 8.45 -28.80 -22.98
CA ARG A 473 7.07 -28.77 -23.50
C ARG A 473 6.24 -29.85 -22.82
N PRO A 474 5.65 -29.56 -21.66
CA PRO A 474 4.78 -30.51 -20.96
C PRO A 474 3.63 -30.96 -21.87
N PRO A 475 3.14 -32.20 -21.77
CA PRO A 475 2.07 -32.68 -22.65
C PRO A 475 0.75 -31.95 -22.43
N ASN A 476 0.49 -31.45 -21.21
CA ASN A 476 -0.72 -30.72 -20.87
C ASN A 476 -0.40 -29.47 -20.03
N VAL A 477 -0.99 -28.35 -20.40
CA VAL A 477 -0.78 -27.03 -19.78
C VAL A 477 -2.14 -26.43 -19.44
N VAL A 478 -2.26 -25.82 -18.28
CA VAL A 478 -3.43 -25.02 -17.87
C VAL A 478 -3.01 -23.56 -17.86
N PHE A 479 -3.47 -22.80 -18.83
CA PHE A 479 -3.17 -21.38 -18.93
C PHE A 479 -4.18 -20.55 -18.13
N ILE A 480 -3.71 -19.80 -17.15
CA ILE A 480 -4.51 -18.93 -16.28
C ILE A 480 -4.59 -17.54 -16.90
N ARG A 481 -5.82 -17.10 -17.21
CA ARG A 481 -6.07 -15.74 -17.71
C ARG A 481 -6.30 -14.78 -16.54
N PHE A 482 -5.25 -14.05 -16.16
CA PHE A 482 -5.35 -13.02 -15.14
C PHE A 482 -6.05 -11.77 -15.69
N PHE A 483 -7.00 -11.22 -14.94
CA PHE A 483 -7.83 -10.09 -15.39
C PHE A 483 -7.06 -8.78 -15.59
N PHE A 484 -5.87 -8.68 -15.00
CA PHE A 484 -5.09 -7.46 -14.92
C PHE A 484 -3.97 -7.36 -15.97
N VAL A 485 -3.85 -8.33 -16.87
CA VAL A 485 -2.89 -8.33 -17.97
C VAL A 485 -3.56 -8.66 -19.29
N ASP A 486 -3.00 -8.17 -20.40
CA ASP A 486 -3.37 -8.68 -21.71
C ASP A 486 -2.76 -10.07 -21.90
N ASN A 487 -3.62 -11.08 -21.89
CA ASN A 487 -3.22 -12.48 -22.01
C ASN A 487 -3.03 -12.91 -23.47
N ALA A 488 -3.58 -12.16 -24.43
CA ALA A 488 -3.66 -12.60 -25.82
C ALA A 488 -2.29 -12.81 -26.49
N PRO A 489 -1.26 -11.98 -26.28
CA PRO A 489 0.05 -12.19 -26.89
C PRO A 489 0.70 -13.52 -26.47
N ASP A 490 0.73 -13.81 -25.17
CA ASP A 490 1.34 -15.04 -24.64
C ASP A 490 0.49 -16.27 -24.96
N GLU A 491 -0.83 -16.14 -24.88
CA GLU A 491 -1.74 -17.24 -25.23
C GLU A 491 -1.66 -17.58 -26.73
N ALA A 492 -1.51 -16.60 -27.61
CA ALA A 492 -1.30 -16.82 -29.03
C ALA A 492 -0.01 -17.61 -29.31
N ARG A 493 1.06 -17.36 -28.54
CA ARG A 493 2.31 -18.14 -28.63
C ARG A 493 2.09 -19.58 -28.20
N ILE A 494 1.39 -19.80 -27.08
CA ILE A 494 1.04 -21.15 -26.59
C ILE A 494 0.21 -21.90 -27.63
N ARG A 495 -0.77 -21.25 -28.27
CA ARG A 495 -1.60 -21.82 -29.35
C ARG A 495 -0.82 -22.22 -30.62
N ARG A 496 0.45 -21.83 -30.77
CA ARG A 496 1.32 -22.35 -31.85
C ARG A 496 1.80 -23.77 -31.56
N LEU A 497 2.04 -24.07 -30.29
CA LEU A 497 2.61 -25.34 -29.82
C LEU A 497 1.54 -26.31 -29.31
N TYR A 498 0.40 -25.80 -28.83
CA TYR A 498 -0.64 -26.58 -28.18
C TYR A 498 -2.01 -26.43 -28.87
N ASP A 499 -2.82 -27.48 -28.79
CA ASP A 499 -4.24 -27.46 -29.11
C ASP A 499 -5.06 -27.16 -27.86
N GLU A 500 -6.05 -26.27 -27.99
CA GLU A 500 -7.02 -26.01 -26.94
C GLU A 500 -7.95 -27.23 -26.79
N VAL A 501 -8.09 -27.73 -25.57
CA VAL A 501 -8.91 -28.89 -25.23
C VAL A 501 -10.18 -28.48 -24.49
N GLY A 502 -10.16 -27.36 -23.78
CA GLY A 502 -11.33 -26.83 -23.11
C GLY A 502 -11.04 -25.56 -22.35
N GLU A 503 -12.10 -24.89 -21.92
CA GLU A 503 -12.05 -23.67 -21.12
C GLU A 503 -12.98 -23.83 -19.92
N LYS A 504 -12.57 -23.33 -18.76
CA LYS A 504 -13.40 -23.27 -17.57
C LYS A 504 -13.25 -21.93 -16.88
N THR A 505 -14.38 -21.36 -16.47
CA THR A 505 -14.44 -20.12 -15.70
C THR A 505 -14.94 -20.43 -14.29
N TYR A 506 -14.21 -19.91 -13.30
CA TYR A 506 -14.54 -19.96 -11.88
C TYR A 506 -15.17 -18.62 -11.50
N ASP A 507 -16.28 -18.66 -10.75
CA ASP A 507 -17.03 -17.46 -10.35
C ASP A 507 -17.29 -17.46 -8.85
N ILE A 508 -17.02 -16.32 -8.20
CA ILE A 508 -17.41 -16.06 -6.82
C ILE A 508 -18.01 -14.66 -6.77
N HIS A 509 -19.32 -14.57 -6.51
CA HIS A 509 -20.04 -13.30 -6.39
C HIS A 509 -19.82 -12.37 -7.60
N GLY A 510 -19.70 -12.92 -8.81
CA GLY A 510 -19.46 -12.18 -10.06
C GLY A 510 -18.00 -11.85 -10.34
N TYR A 511 -17.04 -12.11 -9.42
CA TYR A 511 -15.62 -12.10 -9.76
C TYR A 511 -15.27 -13.38 -10.50
N ARG A 512 -14.47 -13.28 -11.57
CA ARG A 512 -14.18 -14.42 -12.45
C ARG A 512 -12.70 -14.63 -12.70
N LEU A 513 -12.31 -15.90 -12.75
CA LEU A 513 -11.00 -16.36 -13.22
C LEU A 513 -11.22 -17.42 -14.29
N THR A 514 -10.60 -17.27 -15.45
CA THR A 514 -10.72 -18.25 -16.55
C THR A 514 -9.41 -19.00 -16.70
N ALA A 515 -9.52 -20.32 -16.87
CA ALA A 515 -8.40 -21.20 -17.17
C ALA A 515 -8.69 -22.00 -18.44
N VAL A 516 -7.67 -22.12 -19.29
CA VAL A 516 -7.75 -22.82 -20.58
C VAL A 516 -6.85 -24.05 -20.54
N ASP A 517 -7.43 -25.21 -20.83
CA ASP A 517 -6.73 -26.48 -20.95
C ASP A 517 -6.12 -26.60 -22.35
N TYR A 518 -4.80 -26.79 -22.39
CA TYR A 518 -4.01 -26.99 -23.60
C TYR A 518 -3.33 -28.35 -23.59
N ARG A 519 -3.23 -28.97 -24.77
CA ARG A 519 -2.50 -30.23 -24.99
C ARG A 519 -1.49 -30.06 -26.11
N LEU A 520 -0.28 -30.55 -25.91
CA LEU A 520 0.81 -30.39 -26.87
C LEU A 520 0.39 -30.97 -28.22
N ARG A 521 0.59 -30.22 -29.29
CA ARG A 521 0.35 -30.72 -30.65
C ARG A 521 1.29 -31.88 -30.93
N GLU A 522 0.74 -33.01 -31.35
CA GLU A 522 1.57 -34.04 -31.96
C GLU A 522 2.18 -33.46 -33.25
N PRO A 523 3.49 -33.65 -33.50
CA PRO A 523 4.07 -33.18 -34.74
C PRO A 523 3.29 -33.79 -35.92
N PRO A 524 2.97 -33.01 -36.97
CA PRO A 524 2.28 -33.54 -38.14
C PRO A 524 3.05 -34.76 -38.64
N GLY A 525 2.35 -35.90 -38.68
CA GLY A 525 2.95 -37.22 -38.71
C GLY A 525 4.08 -37.36 -39.72
N ASN A 526 5.21 -37.89 -39.27
CA ASN A 526 6.08 -38.64 -40.14
C ASN A 526 5.31 -39.93 -40.52
N PRO A 527 5.00 -40.23 -41.79
CA PRO A 527 4.22 -41.41 -42.19
C PRO A 527 4.92 -42.76 -41.94
N LEU A 528 6.01 -42.79 -41.17
CA LEU A 528 6.87 -43.95 -40.95
C LEU A 528 7.17 -44.12 -39.45
N ALA A 529 6.16 -44.43 -38.66
CA ALA A 529 6.35 -45.13 -37.39
C ALA A 529 5.65 -46.50 -37.50
N PRO A 530 6.37 -47.63 -37.37
CA PRO A 530 5.78 -48.95 -37.54
C PRO A 530 4.74 -49.20 -36.45
N ARG A 531 3.57 -49.70 -36.88
CA ARG A 531 2.54 -50.24 -35.99
C ARG A 531 3.19 -51.23 -35.02
N ALA A 532 3.13 -50.92 -33.73
CA ALA A 532 3.51 -51.85 -32.68
C ALA A 532 2.69 -53.13 -32.85
N VAL A 533 3.40 -54.23 -33.11
CA VAL A 533 2.85 -55.58 -33.15
C VAL A 533 2.47 -55.95 -31.72
N VAL A 534 1.21 -56.33 -31.57
CA VAL A 534 0.67 -57.02 -30.40
C VAL A 534 1.54 -58.25 -30.10
N ARG A 535 2.09 -58.33 -28.89
CA ARG A 535 2.21 -59.56 -28.09
C ARG A 535 2.33 -59.22 -26.61
#